data_AF-A0A7X7MGC4-F1
#
_entry.id   AF-A0A7X7MGC4-F1
#
_cell.length_a   1.000
_cell.length_b   1.000
_cell.length_c   1.000
_cell.angle_alpha   90.00
_cell.angle_beta   90.00
_cell.angle_gamma   90.00
#
_symmetry.space_group_name_H-M   'P 1'
#
loop_
_entity.id
_entity.type
_entity.pdbx_description
1 polymer ?
#
loop_
_entity_poly.entity_id
_entity_poly.type
_entity_poly.pdbx_seq_one_letter_code
_entity_poly.pdbx_strand_id
1 'polypeptide(L)'
;MNIWEAGVLVRDFHPCYTNTANGEVIGLYDTVTAKFYVNAGSGAFLRGQETENYLWVTGTPGEYGTPICGSLTGYGDRPLTPGTVVTASVPVVTGETATVKYELAGWKLTVRHGDGTSTVTENDAEHVAECTFTPAEGDLVTLEWQWSHQYRIGITAGAGGTVSTTGGWYTPGDTVNVTATPSNSYAFYQWIGDVPSGQEQSATLSLAADQPRALAAHFVALGSRYIDITPSGYAGSAPLTNFPLLVRLSTAITGFNYTMCQPDGADLFFTDADRTLLPHEIDTWDTSGTSLVWVRVPELTKTTALRLYISAPDAIPPAFTTNGAVWADGYRAVWHMDDGTGDTNILDSTANRFGGVKTGAGSPAETDAVVGKGQLFASNYINLTGLKDTSTTHTVTMWVKGSTWEGTRYLFDVESGRFAFAWSSDGYAGQIGFYQT
;
A
#
# COMPACT_ATOMS: atom_id res chain seq x y z
N MET A 1 20.50 -20.48 4.67
CA MET A 1 21.42 -20.42 3.51
C MET A 1 20.56 -20.53 2.28
N ASN A 2 20.60 -19.50 1.43
CA ASN A 2 19.66 -19.36 0.33
C ASN A 2 20.41 -19.63 -0.97
N ILE A 3 19.85 -20.48 -1.83
CA ILE A 3 20.40 -20.80 -3.15
C ILE A 3 19.41 -20.33 -4.20
N TRP A 4 19.90 -19.52 -5.13
CA TRP A 4 19.12 -18.91 -6.20
C TRP A 4 19.63 -19.38 -7.56
N GLU A 5 18.72 -19.73 -8.46
CA GLU A 5 19.01 -20.06 -9.85
C GLU A 5 18.16 -19.19 -10.77
N ALA A 6 18.78 -18.47 -11.70
CA ALA A 6 18.10 -17.56 -12.64
C ALA A 6 17.11 -16.57 -11.98
N GLY A 7 17.40 -16.11 -10.75
CA GLY A 7 16.55 -15.19 -10.00
C GLY A 7 15.40 -15.84 -9.21
N VAL A 8 15.29 -17.17 -9.24
CA VAL A 8 14.31 -17.94 -8.46
C VAL A 8 15.01 -18.57 -7.25
N LEU A 9 14.40 -18.45 -6.07
CA LEU A 9 14.87 -19.14 -4.86
C LEU A 9 14.60 -20.64 -5.02
N VAL A 10 15.65 -21.45 -5.13
CA VAL A 10 15.53 -22.90 -5.36
C VAL A 10 15.81 -23.73 -4.12
N ARG A 11 16.53 -23.17 -3.13
CA ARG A 11 16.78 -23.79 -1.82
C ARG A 11 16.85 -22.71 -0.75
N ASP A 12 16.33 -22.98 0.42
CA ASP A 12 16.45 -22.10 1.58
C ASP A 12 16.60 -22.94 2.86
N PHE A 13 17.86 -23.13 3.26
CA PHE A 13 18.26 -23.99 4.36
C PHE A 13 18.27 -23.24 5.70
N HIS A 14 17.43 -23.68 6.64
CA HIS A 14 17.44 -23.23 8.03
C HIS A 14 18.05 -24.29 8.95
N PRO A 15 18.90 -23.90 9.92
CA PRO A 15 19.27 -24.77 11.03
C PRO A 15 18.03 -25.19 11.80
N CYS A 16 17.89 -26.48 12.06
CA CYS A 16 16.69 -27.07 12.68
C CYS A 16 17.07 -28.05 13.81
N TYR A 17 18.33 -28.47 13.90
CA TYR A 17 18.86 -29.19 15.05
C TYR A 17 20.06 -28.48 15.64
N THR A 18 20.04 -28.30 16.95
CA THR A 18 21.24 -27.96 17.72
C THR A 18 21.43 -29.01 18.80
N ASN A 19 22.58 -29.70 18.79
CA ASN A 19 22.92 -30.62 19.86
C ASN A 19 23.13 -29.82 21.16
N THR A 20 22.35 -30.15 22.18
CA THR A 20 22.35 -29.43 23.47
C THR A 20 23.64 -29.56 24.25
N ALA A 21 24.45 -30.59 24.00
CA ALA A 21 25.70 -30.82 24.71
C ALA A 21 26.85 -29.91 24.24
N ASN A 22 26.84 -29.49 22.97
CA ASN A 22 27.97 -28.78 22.35
C ASN A 22 27.57 -27.61 21.43
N GLY A 23 26.28 -27.33 21.25
CA GLY A 23 25.79 -26.25 20.40
C GLY A 23 25.94 -26.49 18.89
N GLU A 24 26.27 -27.73 18.49
CA GLU A 24 26.53 -28.07 17.09
C GLU A 24 25.24 -28.16 16.27
N VAL A 25 25.21 -27.49 15.11
CA VAL A 25 24.13 -27.68 14.14
C VAL A 25 24.29 -29.03 13.47
N ILE A 26 23.40 -29.97 13.75
CA ILE A 26 23.47 -31.34 13.21
C ILE A 26 22.43 -31.62 12.13
N GLY A 27 21.62 -30.61 11.77
CA GLY A 27 20.79 -30.72 10.57
C GLY A 27 20.25 -29.40 10.02
N LEU A 28 19.88 -29.45 8.74
CA LEU A 28 19.39 -28.34 7.94
C LEU A 28 18.05 -28.71 7.27
N TYR A 29 17.11 -27.78 7.27
CA TYR A 29 15.80 -27.90 6.65
C TYR A 29 15.71 -26.95 5.45
N ASP A 30 15.47 -27.49 4.27
CA ASP A 30 15.20 -26.69 3.09
C ASP A 30 13.70 -26.37 2.99
N THR A 31 13.34 -25.11 3.23
CA THR A 31 11.95 -24.61 3.18
C THR A 31 11.36 -24.62 1.77
N VAL A 32 12.20 -24.57 0.72
CA VAL A 32 11.73 -24.57 -0.67
C VAL A 32 11.30 -25.97 -1.11
N THR A 33 12.10 -26.98 -0.78
CA THR A 33 11.79 -28.37 -1.17
C THR A 33 11.14 -29.20 -0.08
N ALA A 34 10.95 -28.61 1.11
CA ALA A 34 10.48 -29.29 2.31
C ALA A 34 11.30 -30.54 2.66
N LYS A 35 12.63 -30.46 2.56
CA LYS A 35 13.54 -31.61 2.71
C LYS A 35 14.61 -31.40 3.76
N PHE A 36 14.95 -32.52 4.41
CA PHE A 36 15.91 -32.56 5.50
C PHE A 36 17.31 -33.05 5.10
N TYR A 37 18.33 -32.47 5.74
CA TYR A 37 19.73 -32.87 5.61
C TYR A 37 20.40 -33.03 6.97
N VAL A 38 20.97 -34.20 7.24
CA VAL A 38 21.65 -34.52 8.52
C VAL A 38 23.16 -34.45 8.33
N ASN A 39 23.87 -33.91 9.32
CA ASN A 39 25.33 -33.94 9.35
C ASN A 39 25.82 -35.40 9.49
N ALA A 40 26.58 -35.88 8.51
CA ALA A 40 27.13 -37.24 8.49
C ALA A 40 28.32 -37.46 9.44
N GLY A 41 28.50 -36.60 10.44
CA GLY A 41 29.64 -36.60 11.37
C GLY A 41 30.95 -36.07 10.77
N SER A 42 30.91 -35.58 9.52
CA SER A 42 32.06 -35.04 8.78
C SER A 42 31.93 -33.55 8.47
N GLY A 43 30.84 -32.91 8.89
CA GLY A 43 30.46 -31.56 8.48
C GLY A 43 29.72 -31.51 7.13
N ALA A 44 29.55 -32.65 6.45
CA ALA A 44 28.73 -32.76 5.25
C ALA A 44 27.28 -33.10 5.61
N PHE A 45 26.34 -32.29 5.12
CA PHE A 45 24.91 -32.50 5.33
C PHE A 45 24.33 -33.32 4.18
N LEU A 46 23.94 -34.56 4.45
CA LEU A 46 23.40 -35.49 3.46
C LEU A 46 21.88 -35.55 3.56
N ARG A 47 21.20 -35.65 2.40
CA ARG A 47 19.75 -35.85 2.36
C ARG A 47 19.40 -37.15 3.07
N GLY A 48 18.56 -37.09 4.10
CA GLY A 48 18.06 -38.28 4.78
C GLY A 48 17.26 -39.17 3.84
N GLN A 49 17.23 -40.49 4.07
CA GLN A 49 16.24 -41.35 3.41
C GLN A 49 14.87 -41.04 4.02
N GLU A 50 13.95 -40.49 3.23
CA GLU A 50 12.52 -40.49 3.53
C GLU A 50 12.04 -41.94 3.45
N THR A 51 12.08 -42.72 4.54
CA THR A 51 11.33 -43.98 4.68
C THR A 51 11.66 -44.61 6.04
N GLU A 52 10.67 -44.63 6.94
CA GLU A 52 10.63 -45.43 8.19
C GLU A 52 11.48 -44.91 9.37
N ASN A 53 10.87 -44.90 10.57
CA ASN A 53 11.49 -44.56 11.86
C ASN A 53 11.90 -43.09 12.04
N TYR A 54 11.03 -42.14 11.66
CA TYR A 54 11.24 -40.71 11.87
C TYR A 54 10.03 -40.02 12.52
N LEU A 55 10.31 -38.98 13.31
CA LEU A 55 9.35 -38.05 13.92
C LEU A 55 9.50 -36.67 13.30
N TRP A 56 8.49 -36.18 12.58
CA TRP A 56 8.41 -34.80 12.12
C TRP A 56 7.73 -33.93 13.17
N VAL A 57 8.45 -32.97 13.75
CA VAL A 57 7.88 -31.99 14.68
C VAL A 57 7.65 -30.66 14.01
N THR A 58 6.41 -30.18 14.06
CA THR A 58 5.98 -28.93 13.44
C THR A 58 5.04 -28.16 14.37
N GLY A 59 4.67 -26.94 14.01
CA GLY A 59 3.78 -26.07 14.77
C GLY A 59 2.78 -25.36 13.86
N THR A 60 1.53 -25.29 14.32
CA THR A 60 0.42 -24.69 13.57
C THR A 60 -0.31 -23.68 14.47
N PRO A 61 -0.66 -22.46 14.00
CA PRO A 61 -0.44 -21.90 12.67
C PRO A 61 1.01 -21.44 12.40
N GLY A 62 1.88 -21.56 13.39
CA GLY A 62 3.29 -21.25 13.25
C GLY A 62 4.14 -22.00 14.28
N GLU A 63 5.44 -21.98 14.07
CA GLU A 63 6.43 -22.62 14.93
C GLU A 63 6.84 -21.66 16.06
N TYR A 64 6.28 -21.85 17.25
CA TYR A 64 6.57 -21.03 18.44
C TYR A 64 7.28 -21.81 19.53
N GLY A 65 8.04 -21.14 20.40
CA GLY A 65 8.85 -21.82 21.42
C GLY A 65 9.92 -22.74 20.81
N THR A 66 10.46 -23.64 21.65
CA THR A 66 11.53 -24.57 21.25
C THR A 66 11.21 -25.96 21.77
N PRO A 67 10.60 -26.83 20.95
CA PRO A 67 10.33 -28.21 21.33
C PRO A 67 11.63 -28.95 21.64
N ILE A 68 11.59 -29.86 22.61
CA ILE A 68 12.67 -30.72 23.06
C ILE A 68 12.24 -32.16 22.86
N CYS A 69 13.13 -33.03 22.39
CA CYS A 69 12.89 -34.46 22.27
C CYS A 69 14.21 -35.20 22.48
N GLY A 70 14.38 -35.79 23.66
CA GLY A 70 15.68 -36.32 24.09
C GLY A 70 16.74 -35.22 24.14
N SER A 71 17.85 -35.41 23.42
CA SER A 71 18.95 -34.43 23.31
C SER A 71 18.74 -33.38 22.20
N LEU A 72 17.68 -33.50 21.41
CA LEU A 72 17.37 -32.64 20.26
C LEU A 72 16.41 -31.52 20.65
N THR A 73 16.61 -30.33 20.07
CA THR A 73 15.76 -29.15 20.28
C THR A 73 15.43 -28.46 18.95
N GLY A 74 14.30 -27.76 18.90
CA GLY A 74 13.82 -27.04 17.70
C GLY A 74 12.84 -27.84 16.84
N TYR A 75 12.16 -27.19 15.90
CA TYR A 75 11.24 -27.85 14.97
C TYR A 75 11.98 -28.61 13.85
N GLY A 76 11.33 -29.60 13.23
CA GLY A 76 11.88 -30.43 12.16
C GLY A 76 11.79 -31.94 12.44
N ASP A 77 12.39 -32.72 11.54
CA ASP A 77 12.41 -34.19 11.62
C ASP A 77 13.30 -34.70 12.77
N ARG A 78 13.15 -35.95 13.20
CA ARG A 78 14.01 -36.54 14.24
C ARG A 78 14.10 -38.04 14.01
N PRO A 79 15.29 -38.65 14.09
CA PRO A 79 15.40 -40.10 14.02
C PRO A 79 14.69 -40.72 15.23
N LEU A 80 13.96 -41.80 15.00
CA LEU A 80 13.33 -42.62 16.03
C LEU A 80 14.07 -43.93 16.18
N THR A 81 14.14 -44.41 17.43
CA THR A 81 14.56 -45.78 17.72
C THR A 81 13.31 -46.60 18.00
N PRO A 82 12.94 -47.56 17.12
CA PRO A 82 11.79 -48.42 17.34
C PRO A 82 11.78 -49.07 18.73
N GLY A 83 10.61 -49.14 19.35
CA GLY A 83 10.42 -49.73 20.68
C GLY A 83 10.96 -48.91 21.86
N THR A 84 11.55 -47.72 21.62
CA THR A 84 12.01 -46.82 22.68
C THR A 84 10.96 -45.77 22.97
N VAL A 85 10.66 -45.51 24.25
CA VAL A 85 9.74 -44.43 24.64
C VAL A 85 10.35 -43.09 24.25
N VAL A 86 9.60 -42.29 23.51
CA VAL A 86 9.94 -40.93 23.09
C VAL A 86 9.06 -39.97 23.87
N THR A 87 9.70 -39.02 24.55
CA THR A 87 9.02 -37.89 25.19
C THR A 87 9.47 -36.61 24.52
N ALA A 88 8.51 -35.92 23.91
CA ALA A 88 8.69 -34.59 23.34
C ALA A 88 7.99 -33.56 24.24
N SER A 89 8.64 -32.44 24.51
CA SER A 89 8.07 -31.38 25.35
C SER A 89 8.33 -29.99 24.82
N VAL A 90 7.52 -29.02 25.23
CA VAL A 90 7.74 -27.60 24.96
C VAL A 90 7.84 -26.85 26.29
N PRO A 91 9.04 -26.40 26.69
CA PRO A 91 9.23 -25.77 27.99
C PRO A 91 8.53 -24.41 28.15
N VAL A 92 8.37 -23.69 27.03
CA VAL A 92 7.76 -22.36 27.00
C VAL A 92 6.40 -22.46 26.32
N VAL A 93 5.36 -22.62 27.14
CA VAL A 93 3.98 -22.76 26.67
C VAL A 93 3.29 -21.44 26.39
N THR A 94 3.83 -20.32 26.86
CA THR A 94 3.36 -18.97 26.54
C THR A 94 4.54 -18.06 26.26
N GLY A 95 4.37 -17.12 25.34
CA GLY A 95 5.40 -16.13 25.06
C GLY A 95 4.84 -14.91 24.35
N GLU A 96 5.59 -13.82 24.46
CA GLU A 96 5.24 -12.54 23.84
C GLU A 96 6.51 -11.94 23.25
N THR A 97 6.45 -11.60 21.97
CA THR A 97 7.40 -10.72 21.30
C THR A 97 6.79 -9.32 21.19
N ALA A 98 7.51 -8.37 20.59
CA ALA A 98 6.95 -7.03 20.36
C ALA A 98 5.69 -7.03 19.46
N THR A 99 5.51 -8.08 18.62
CA THR A 99 4.50 -8.10 17.55
C THR A 99 3.58 -9.31 17.56
N VAL A 100 3.98 -10.40 18.22
CA VAL A 100 3.21 -11.66 18.32
C VAL A 100 3.20 -12.16 19.75
N LYS A 101 2.01 -12.47 20.25
CA LYS A 101 1.79 -13.20 21.51
C LYS A 101 1.27 -14.59 21.17
N TYR A 102 1.78 -15.63 21.82
CA TYR A 102 1.42 -17.02 21.52
C TYR A 102 1.24 -17.85 22.79
N GLU A 103 0.41 -18.87 22.68
CA GLU A 103 0.10 -19.82 23.74
C GLU A 103 -0.11 -21.21 23.13
N LEU A 104 0.51 -22.21 23.75
CA LEU A 104 0.39 -23.61 23.36
C LEU A 104 -1.00 -24.10 23.77
N ALA A 105 -1.80 -24.45 22.78
CA ALA A 105 -3.17 -24.92 22.96
C ALA A 105 -3.26 -26.45 23.04
N GLY A 106 -2.23 -27.15 22.56
CA GLY A 106 -2.21 -28.61 22.53
C GLY A 106 -1.19 -29.17 21.57
N TRP A 107 -1.38 -30.43 21.22
CA TRP A 107 -0.61 -31.09 20.19
C TRP A 107 -1.44 -32.17 19.50
N LYS A 108 -1.01 -32.53 18.29
CA LYS A 108 -1.58 -33.58 17.49
C LYS A 108 -0.47 -34.52 17.04
N LEU A 109 -0.52 -35.75 17.51
CA LEU A 109 0.37 -36.82 17.11
C LEU A 109 -0.32 -37.67 16.05
N THR A 110 0.28 -37.80 14.88
CA THR A 110 -0.17 -38.67 13.80
C THR A 110 0.88 -39.74 13.58
N VAL A 111 0.53 -41.01 13.73
CA VAL A 111 1.42 -42.14 13.43
C VAL A 111 0.88 -42.85 12.20
N ARG A 112 1.70 -42.96 11.15
CA ARG A 112 1.39 -43.76 9.97
C ARG A 112 2.25 -45.01 9.99
N HIS A 113 1.58 -46.15 9.85
CA HIS A 113 2.19 -47.47 9.75
C HIS A 113 1.67 -48.19 8.50
N GLY A 114 2.35 -49.24 8.05
CA GLY A 114 2.02 -49.97 6.81
C GLY A 114 0.58 -50.52 6.72
N ASP A 115 -0.17 -50.55 7.82
CA ASP A 115 -1.55 -51.03 7.92
C ASP A 115 -2.58 -49.91 8.22
N GLY A 116 -2.17 -48.66 8.42
CA GLY A 116 -3.10 -47.57 8.72
C GLY A 116 -2.48 -46.27 9.24
N THR A 117 -3.36 -45.34 9.63
CA THR A 117 -2.97 -44.07 10.28
C THR A 117 -3.74 -43.92 11.58
N SER A 118 -3.02 -43.64 12.67
CA SER A 118 -3.61 -43.26 13.95
C SER A 118 -3.34 -41.78 14.22
N THR A 119 -4.27 -41.14 14.94
CA THR A 119 -4.14 -39.74 15.33
C THR A 119 -4.63 -39.58 16.75
N VAL A 120 -3.80 -38.95 17.59
CA VAL A 120 -4.11 -38.57 18.96
C VAL A 120 -3.97 -37.05 19.04
N THR A 121 -4.89 -36.41 19.74
CA THR A 121 -4.85 -34.97 20.00
C THR A 121 -5.02 -34.76 21.49
N GLU A 122 -4.20 -33.89 22.05
CA GLU A 122 -4.25 -33.51 23.45
C GLU A 122 -4.30 -32.00 23.56
N ASN A 123 -5.27 -31.51 24.34
CA ASN A 123 -5.50 -30.08 24.59
C ASN A 123 -5.73 -29.81 26.09
N ASP A 124 -5.58 -30.82 26.96
CA ASP A 124 -5.67 -30.68 28.39
C ASP A 124 -4.46 -29.92 28.93
N ALA A 125 -4.71 -28.87 29.72
CA ALA A 125 -3.69 -27.96 30.24
C ALA A 125 -2.61 -28.67 31.07
N GLU A 126 -2.92 -29.81 31.70
CA GLU A 126 -1.97 -30.58 32.51
C GLU A 126 -0.92 -31.31 31.64
N HIS A 127 -1.29 -31.68 30.40
CA HIS A 127 -0.44 -32.47 29.48
C HIS A 127 -0.14 -31.73 28.16
N VAL A 128 -0.57 -30.48 28.04
CA VAL A 128 -0.47 -29.66 26.82
C VAL A 128 0.97 -29.47 26.34
N ALA A 129 1.93 -29.54 27.26
CA ALA A 129 3.35 -29.27 27.03
C ALA A 129 4.19 -30.53 26.78
N GLU A 130 3.60 -31.73 26.85
CA GLU A 130 4.33 -32.99 26.74
C GLU A 130 3.55 -34.02 25.93
N CYS A 131 4.24 -34.68 25.00
CA CYS A 131 3.72 -35.81 24.23
C CYS A 131 4.66 -36.99 24.43
N THR A 132 4.13 -38.11 24.92
CA THR A 132 4.89 -39.36 25.07
C THR A 132 4.29 -40.46 24.21
N PHE A 133 5.12 -41.15 23.42
CA PHE A 133 4.71 -42.25 22.56
C PHE A 133 5.83 -43.29 22.39
N THR A 134 5.53 -44.47 21.87
CA THR A 134 6.53 -45.51 21.55
C THR A 134 6.34 -45.94 20.09
N PRO A 135 7.25 -45.57 19.18
CA PRO A 135 7.12 -45.90 17.76
C PRO A 135 7.45 -47.38 17.51
N ALA A 136 6.71 -48.01 16.60
CA ALA A 136 7.03 -49.31 16.04
C ALA A 136 8.02 -49.17 14.87
N GLU A 137 8.64 -50.30 14.48
CA GLU A 137 9.48 -50.35 13.29
C GLU A 137 8.64 -50.06 12.04
N GLY A 138 9.06 -49.11 11.22
CA GLY A 138 8.29 -48.70 10.04
C GLY A 138 7.44 -47.45 10.23
N ASP A 139 7.35 -46.92 11.46
CA ASP A 139 6.49 -45.77 11.74
C ASP A 139 7.00 -44.47 11.10
N LEU A 140 6.08 -43.72 10.53
CA LEU A 140 6.24 -42.31 10.20
C LEU A 140 5.37 -41.50 11.17
N VAL A 141 6.01 -40.75 12.06
CA VAL A 141 5.32 -39.98 13.10
C VAL A 141 5.37 -38.49 12.76
N THR A 142 4.25 -37.79 12.93
CA THR A 142 4.18 -36.33 12.88
C THR A 142 3.63 -35.84 14.21
N LEU A 143 4.37 -34.99 14.91
CA LEU A 143 3.92 -34.27 16.09
C LEU A 143 3.76 -32.79 15.75
N GLU A 144 2.53 -32.34 15.64
CA GLU A 144 2.18 -30.95 15.40
C GLU A 144 1.77 -30.29 16.72
N TRP A 145 2.58 -29.37 17.22
CA TRP A 145 2.21 -28.52 18.36
C TRP A 145 1.17 -27.50 17.89
N GLN A 146 0.01 -27.49 18.55
CA GLN A 146 -1.10 -26.58 18.27
C GLN A 146 -0.89 -25.31 19.07
N TRP A 147 -0.76 -24.19 18.38
CA TRP A 147 -0.58 -22.88 18.96
C TRP A 147 -1.79 -22.01 18.69
N SER A 148 -2.10 -21.15 19.65
CA SER A 148 -2.85 -19.94 19.42
C SER A 148 -1.88 -18.77 19.36
N HIS A 149 -2.21 -17.77 18.54
CA HIS A 149 -1.43 -16.55 18.47
C HIS A 149 -2.33 -15.31 18.34
N GLN A 150 -1.78 -14.17 18.69
CA GLN A 150 -2.39 -12.86 18.56
C GLN A 150 -1.38 -11.89 17.96
N TYR A 151 -1.86 -10.97 17.14
CA TYR A 151 -1.07 -9.89 16.57
C TYR A 151 -1.19 -8.62 17.39
N ARG A 152 -0.06 -7.91 17.53
CA ARG A 152 -0.06 -6.58 18.12
C ARG A 152 -0.53 -5.58 17.09
N ILE A 153 -1.61 -4.87 17.40
CA ILE A 153 -2.00 -3.65 16.70
C ILE A 153 -1.68 -2.49 17.63
N GLY A 154 -0.73 -1.64 17.23
CA GLY A 154 -0.35 -0.43 17.95
C GLY A 154 -0.94 0.79 17.27
N ILE A 155 -1.76 1.55 18.00
CA ILE A 155 -2.39 2.76 17.49
C ILE A 155 -2.03 3.93 18.40
N THR A 156 -1.53 5.01 17.82
CA THR A 156 -1.24 6.24 18.54
C THR A 156 -2.02 7.42 17.98
N ALA A 157 -2.26 8.42 18.83
CA ALA A 157 -2.76 9.72 18.40
C ALA A 157 -1.58 10.69 18.41
N GLY A 158 -1.37 11.39 17.29
CA GLY A 158 -0.50 12.56 17.24
C GLY A 158 -1.07 13.70 18.10
N ALA A 159 -0.27 14.75 18.29
CA ALA A 159 -0.71 15.93 19.02
C ALA A 159 -1.95 16.56 18.35
N GLY A 160 -2.93 16.98 19.16
CA GLY A 160 -4.12 17.67 18.63
C GLY A 160 -5.35 16.81 18.40
N GLY A 161 -5.34 15.56 18.82
CA GLY A 161 -6.51 14.69 18.76
C GLY A 161 -6.37 13.48 19.65
N THR A 162 -7.34 12.58 19.53
CA THR A 162 -7.39 11.31 20.25
C THR A 162 -7.80 10.22 19.29
N VAL A 163 -7.52 8.97 19.65
CA VAL A 163 -8.03 7.78 18.96
C VAL A 163 -8.95 7.02 19.91
N SER A 164 -9.99 6.39 19.38
CA SER A 164 -10.97 5.63 20.19
C SER A 164 -10.38 4.40 20.88
N THR A 165 -9.23 3.91 20.41
CA THR A 165 -8.45 2.81 21.00
C THR A 165 -6.98 2.98 20.65
N THR A 166 -6.08 2.57 21.55
CA THR A 166 -4.63 2.49 21.30
C THR A 166 -4.20 1.14 20.72
N GLY A 167 -5.18 0.29 20.37
CA GLY A 167 -4.94 -1.07 19.92
C GLY A 167 -4.71 -2.04 21.10
N GLY A 168 -3.97 -3.11 20.85
CA GLY A 168 -3.84 -4.24 21.77
C GLY A 168 -3.43 -5.52 21.06
N TRP A 169 -3.63 -6.65 21.74
CA TRP A 169 -3.45 -7.99 21.20
C TRP A 169 -4.78 -8.49 20.64
N TYR A 170 -4.78 -8.89 19.37
CA TYR A 170 -5.98 -9.34 18.65
C TYR A 170 -5.75 -10.70 18.01
N THR A 171 -6.78 -11.53 18.00
CA THR A 171 -6.73 -12.85 17.37
C THR A 171 -6.78 -12.68 15.85
N PRO A 172 -6.07 -13.52 15.07
CA PRO A 172 -6.15 -13.50 13.62
C PRO A 172 -7.58 -13.50 13.10
N GLY A 173 -7.88 -12.55 12.22
CA GLY A 173 -9.22 -12.38 11.64
C GLY A 173 -10.16 -11.45 12.42
N ASP A 174 -9.79 -11.02 13.63
CA ASP A 174 -10.51 -9.95 14.32
C ASP A 174 -10.51 -8.66 13.48
N THR A 175 -11.59 -7.89 13.58
CA THR A 175 -11.67 -6.55 12.97
C THR A 175 -11.61 -5.49 14.06
N VAL A 176 -10.64 -4.58 13.92
CA VAL A 176 -10.43 -3.46 14.85
C VAL A 176 -10.92 -2.18 14.20
N ASN A 177 -11.99 -1.61 14.76
CA ASN A 177 -12.49 -0.31 14.34
C ASN A 177 -11.87 0.80 15.20
N VAL A 178 -11.30 1.81 14.56
CA VAL A 178 -10.73 2.96 15.25
C VAL A 178 -11.23 4.26 14.64
N THR A 179 -11.54 5.24 15.51
CA THR A 179 -11.93 6.59 15.12
C THR A 179 -10.92 7.59 15.66
N ALA A 180 -10.33 8.39 14.77
CA ALA A 180 -9.54 9.55 15.11
C ALA A 180 -10.47 10.75 15.35
N THR A 181 -10.42 11.33 16.55
CA THR A 181 -11.23 12.48 16.96
C THR A 181 -10.33 13.69 17.17
N PRO A 182 -10.37 14.69 16.27
CA PRO A 182 -9.61 15.92 16.44
C PRO A 182 -10.05 16.69 17.69
N SER A 183 -9.10 17.31 18.39
CA SER A 183 -9.41 18.27 19.44
C SER A 183 -9.92 19.58 18.83
N ASN A 184 -10.47 20.45 19.67
CA ASN A 184 -10.82 21.81 19.24
C ASN A 184 -9.61 22.50 18.60
N SER A 185 -9.84 23.14 17.47
CA SER A 185 -8.81 23.79 16.64
C SER A 185 -7.80 22.82 16.01
N TYR A 186 -8.19 21.57 15.77
CA TYR A 186 -7.47 20.61 14.95
C TYR A 186 -8.40 19.97 13.92
N ALA A 187 -7.84 19.45 12.83
CA ALA A 187 -8.53 18.56 11.91
C ALA A 187 -7.78 17.23 11.84
N PHE A 188 -8.53 16.16 11.59
CA PHE A 188 -7.94 14.88 11.24
C PHE A 188 -7.39 15.01 9.83
N TYR A 189 -6.15 14.61 9.66
CA TYR A 189 -5.45 14.81 8.41
C TYR A 189 -5.27 13.50 7.66
N GLN A 190 -4.55 12.56 8.27
CA GLN A 190 -4.44 11.20 7.76
C GLN A 190 -3.94 10.24 8.83
N TRP A 191 -4.11 8.96 8.59
CA TRP A 191 -3.39 7.90 9.25
C TRP A 191 -2.03 7.70 8.56
N ILE A 192 -0.99 7.47 9.35
CA ILE A 192 0.36 7.12 8.88
C ILE A 192 0.78 5.76 9.45
N GLY A 193 1.70 5.07 8.78
CA GLY A 193 2.17 3.74 9.18
C GLY A 193 1.53 2.63 8.34
N ASP A 194 1.28 1.48 8.95
CA ASP A 194 0.68 0.32 8.27
C ASP A 194 -0.86 0.43 8.26
N VAL A 195 -1.36 1.22 7.31
CA VAL A 195 -2.80 1.51 7.11
C VAL A 195 -3.28 0.82 5.83
N PRO A 196 -4.48 0.22 5.81
CA PRO A 196 -5.07 -0.30 4.58
C PRO A 196 -5.19 0.79 3.50
N SER A 197 -4.72 0.46 2.29
CA SER A 197 -4.71 1.41 1.18
C SER A 197 -6.11 1.93 0.86
N GLY A 198 -6.23 3.24 0.66
CA GLY A 198 -7.48 3.94 0.36
C GLY A 198 -8.30 4.34 1.58
N GLN A 199 -7.84 4.01 2.80
CA GLN A 199 -8.49 4.43 4.05
C GLN A 199 -7.73 5.51 4.81
N GLU A 200 -6.55 5.92 4.36
CA GLU A 200 -5.62 6.78 5.09
C GLU A 200 -6.23 8.14 5.48
N GLN A 201 -7.16 8.68 4.67
CA GLN A 201 -7.83 9.96 4.97
C GLN A 201 -9.24 9.80 5.57
N SER A 202 -9.67 8.57 5.85
CA SER A 202 -10.90 8.33 6.60
C SER A 202 -10.63 8.47 8.10
N ALA A 203 -11.34 9.38 8.78
CA ALA A 203 -11.23 9.52 10.23
C ALA A 203 -11.60 8.23 10.98
N THR A 204 -12.37 7.35 10.34
CA THR A 204 -12.70 6.01 10.83
C THR A 204 -12.03 4.94 9.98
N LEU A 205 -11.29 4.02 10.61
CA LEU A 205 -10.68 2.85 9.96
C LEU A 205 -11.28 1.55 10.45
N SER A 206 -11.28 0.56 9.56
CA SER A 206 -11.50 -0.84 9.89
C SER A 206 -10.26 -1.64 9.53
N LEU A 207 -9.54 -2.12 10.54
CA LEU A 207 -8.29 -2.88 10.39
C LEU A 207 -8.56 -4.36 10.57
N ALA A 208 -8.05 -5.20 9.66
CA ALA A 208 -7.97 -6.63 9.91
C ALA A 208 -6.74 -6.94 10.78
N ALA A 209 -6.91 -7.77 11.81
CA ALA A 209 -5.82 -8.36 12.57
C ALA A 209 -5.25 -9.58 11.81
N ASP A 210 -4.78 -9.40 10.59
CA ASP A 210 -4.14 -10.43 9.75
C ASP A 210 -2.61 -10.44 9.86
N GLN A 211 -2.05 -9.36 10.39
CA GLN A 211 -0.62 -9.18 10.66
C GLN A 211 -0.42 -8.17 11.80
N PRO A 212 0.78 -8.08 12.38
CA PRO A 212 1.11 -6.97 13.28
C PRO A 212 1.05 -5.63 12.55
N ARG A 213 0.41 -4.63 13.16
CA ARG A 213 0.25 -3.29 12.57
C ARG A 213 0.68 -2.19 13.53
N ALA A 214 1.31 -1.15 13.01
CA ALA A 214 1.63 0.06 13.76
C ALA A 214 1.22 1.27 12.93
N LEU A 215 0.31 2.08 13.48
CA LEU A 215 -0.22 3.26 12.81
C LEU A 215 -0.47 4.41 13.79
N ALA A 216 -0.51 5.62 13.27
CA ALA A 216 -0.77 6.82 14.05
C ALA A 216 -1.79 7.72 13.34
N ALA A 217 -2.75 8.26 14.10
CA ALA A 217 -3.60 9.33 13.62
C ALA A 217 -2.81 10.64 13.65
N HIS A 218 -2.60 11.26 12.49
CA HIS A 218 -2.00 12.57 12.39
C HIS A 218 -3.10 13.64 12.39
N PHE A 219 -2.95 14.62 13.29
CA PHE A 219 -3.82 15.77 13.39
C PHE A 219 -3.01 17.02 13.09
N VAL A 220 -3.63 17.96 12.41
CA VAL A 220 -3.00 19.24 12.10
C VAL A 220 -3.72 20.33 12.88
N ALA A 221 -2.93 21.16 13.56
CA ALA A 221 -3.47 22.33 14.24
C ALA A 221 -4.08 23.27 13.21
N LEU A 222 -5.35 23.59 13.37
CA LEU A 222 -6.05 24.67 12.66
C LEU A 222 -5.66 26.05 13.23
N GLY A 223 -4.45 26.13 13.81
CA GLY A 223 -3.93 27.21 14.64
C GLY A 223 -3.63 28.48 13.85
N SER A 224 -4.68 29.25 13.59
CA SER A 224 -4.66 30.71 13.47
C SER A 224 -4.08 31.31 12.18
N ARG A 225 -4.58 30.84 11.03
CA ARG A 225 -4.87 31.63 9.82
C ARG A 225 -5.52 30.68 8.82
N TYR A 226 -6.84 30.79 8.66
CA TYR A 226 -7.50 30.24 7.50
C TYR A 226 -7.90 31.37 6.58
N ILE A 227 -7.98 31.07 5.30
CA ILE A 227 -8.46 31.98 4.29
C ILE A 227 -9.74 31.37 3.73
N ASP A 228 -10.85 32.09 3.85
CA ASP A 228 -12.08 31.72 3.19
C ASP A 228 -11.93 31.95 1.69
N ILE A 229 -12.08 30.89 0.92
CA ILE A 229 -12.12 30.91 -0.53
C ILE A 229 -13.58 30.78 -0.92
N THR A 230 -14.15 31.88 -1.42
CA THR A 230 -15.50 31.89 -1.99
C THR A 230 -15.38 31.82 -3.51
N PRO A 231 -15.76 30.71 -4.16
CA PRO A 231 -15.69 30.58 -5.61
C PRO A 231 -16.68 31.55 -6.26
N SER A 232 -16.19 32.63 -6.88
CA SER A 232 -17.03 33.64 -7.54
C SER A 232 -17.40 33.29 -8.97
N GLY A 233 -16.76 32.27 -9.56
CA GLY A 233 -16.89 31.92 -10.98
C GLY A 233 -18.10 31.04 -11.34
N TYR A 234 -18.81 30.46 -10.36
CA TYR A 234 -19.93 29.56 -10.65
C TYR A 234 -21.25 30.32 -10.79
N ALA A 235 -21.73 30.50 -12.02
CA ALA A 235 -22.99 31.21 -12.31
C ALA A 235 -24.20 30.29 -12.53
N GLY A 236 -23.99 28.96 -12.56
CA GLY A 236 -25.02 27.97 -12.85
C GLY A 236 -26.17 27.93 -11.83
N SER A 237 -27.31 27.36 -12.24
CA SER A 237 -28.52 27.29 -11.42
C SER A 237 -28.66 26.00 -10.60
N ALA A 238 -27.87 24.96 -10.90
CA ALA A 238 -27.87 23.68 -10.20
C ALA A 238 -26.53 23.47 -9.46
N PRO A 239 -26.47 22.73 -8.35
CA PRO A 239 -25.18 22.37 -7.75
C PRO A 239 -24.35 21.46 -8.68
N LEU A 240 -23.02 21.60 -8.64
CA LEU A 240 -22.11 20.60 -9.20
C LEU A 240 -21.59 19.71 -8.08
N THR A 241 -21.63 18.40 -8.26
CA THR A 241 -21.13 17.44 -7.26
C THR A 241 -19.70 17.01 -7.58
N ASN A 242 -18.88 16.76 -6.55
CA ASN A 242 -17.50 16.27 -6.65
C ASN A 242 -16.64 17.02 -7.68
N PHE A 243 -16.83 18.32 -7.80
CA PHE A 243 -16.27 19.14 -8.87
C PHE A 243 -14.82 19.58 -8.57
N PRO A 244 -13.84 19.32 -9.45
CA PRO A 244 -12.49 19.87 -9.34
C PRO A 244 -12.48 21.39 -9.60
N LEU A 245 -12.41 22.17 -8.52
CA LEU A 245 -12.31 23.62 -8.56
C LEU A 245 -10.84 24.04 -8.61
N LEU A 246 -10.46 24.86 -9.60
CA LEU A 246 -9.14 25.50 -9.63
C LEU A 246 -9.09 26.69 -8.67
N VAL A 247 -8.31 26.55 -7.61
CA VAL A 247 -7.93 27.62 -6.68
C VAL A 247 -6.63 28.26 -7.15
N ARG A 248 -6.62 29.59 -7.24
CA ARG A 248 -5.43 30.39 -7.57
C ARG A 248 -4.93 31.07 -6.31
N LEU A 249 -3.72 30.77 -5.89
CA LEU A 249 -3.09 31.33 -4.69
C LEU A 249 -2.03 32.35 -5.10
N SER A 250 -2.08 33.53 -4.51
CA SER A 250 -1.04 34.55 -4.67
C SER A 250 -1.13 35.57 -3.53
N THR A 251 -0.11 36.41 -3.39
CA THR A 251 -0.08 37.50 -2.39
C THR A 251 -1.13 38.58 -2.61
N ALA A 252 -1.89 38.53 -3.72
CA ALA A 252 -3.07 39.36 -3.93
C ALA A 252 -4.25 38.97 -3.02
N ILE A 253 -4.25 37.74 -2.49
CA ILE A 253 -5.24 37.30 -1.50
C ILE A 253 -4.89 37.93 -0.16
N THR A 254 -5.84 38.68 0.42
CA THR A 254 -5.65 39.30 1.72
C THR A 254 -5.40 38.23 2.78
N GLY A 255 -4.24 38.30 3.45
CA GLY A 255 -3.84 37.35 4.48
C GLY A 255 -3.02 36.15 3.99
N PHE A 256 -2.80 35.98 2.67
CA PHE A 256 -1.95 34.93 2.11
C PHE A 256 -0.51 35.43 1.86
N ASN A 257 0.48 34.58 2.15
CA ASN A 257 1.90 34.82 1.91
C ASN A 257 2.64 33.47 1.88
N TYR A 258 3.48 33.25 0.87
CA TYR A 258 4.24 32.02 0.71
C TYR A 258 5.24 31.73 1.84
N THR A 259 5.70 32.75 2.59
CA THR A 259 6.57 32.52 3.77
C THR A 259 5.86 31.78 4.90
N MET A 260 4.54 31.62 4.80
CA MET A 260 3.72 30.89 5.76
C MET A 260 3.49 29.43 5.35
N CYS A 261 3.99 29.02 4.19
CA CYS A 261 3.85 27.67 3.64
C CYS A 261 5.19 26.94 3.66
N GLN A 262 5.16 25.61 3.57
CA GLN A 262 6.35 24.82 3.27
C GLN A 262 6.88 25.14 1.86
N PRO A 263 8.18 24.91 1.58
CA PRO A 263 8.81 25.26 0.30
C PRO A 263 8.14 24.69 -0.94
N ASP A 264 7.47 23.54 -0.81
CA ASP A 264 6.75 22.81 -1.86
C ASP A 264 5.22 22.87 -1.73
N GLY A 265 4.70 23.60 -0.73
CA GLY A 265 3.27 23.65 -0.45
C GLY A 265 2.71 22.37 0.18
N ALA A 266 3.54 21.48 0.74
CA ALA A 266 3.08 20.26 1.39
C ALA A 266 2.09 20.47 2.56
N ASP A 267 2.06 21.69 3.11
CA ASP A 267 1.21 22.08 4.23
C ASP A 267 -0.11 22.76 3.82
N LEU A 268 -0.45 22.76 2.53
CA LEU A 268 -1.76 23.24 2.07
C LEU A 268 -2.85 22.25 2.48
N PHE A 269 -3.91 22.75 3.13
CA PHE A 269 -5.12 21.95 3.38
C PHE A 269 -6.36 22.73 3.02
N PHE A 270 -7.28 22.06 2.34
CA PHE A 270 -8.60 22.60 2.06
C PHE A 270 -9.63 21.85 2.86
N THR A 271 -10.54 22.56 3.51
CA THR A 271 -11.71 21.94 4.13
C THR A 271 -13.01 22.56 3.65
N ASP A 272 -14.11 21.80 3.79
CA ASP A 272 -15.45 22.35 3.75
C ASP A 272 -15.81 23.12 5.06
N ALA A 273 -17.07 23.53 5.16
CA ALA A 273 -17.58 24.25 6.33
C ALA A 273 -17.51 23.42 7.63
N ASP A 274 -17.67 22.11 7.51
CA ASP A 274 -17.66 21.12 8.60
C ASP A 274 -16.25 20.64 8.97
N ARG A 275 -15.22 21.21 8.32
CA ARG A 275 -13.79 20.88 8.49
C ARG A 275 -13.41 19.50 7.95
N THR A 276 -14.19 18.96 7.03
CA THR A 276 -13.82 17.76 6.28
C THR A 276 -12.70 18.10 5.32
N LEU A 277 -11.60 17.34 5.36
CA LEU A 277 -10.48 17.51 4.44
C LEU A 277 -10.89 17.21 3.00
N LEU A 278 -10.54 18.11 2.08
CA LEU A 278 -10.85 17.99 0.67
C LEU A 278 -9.61 17.53 -0.11
N PRO A 279 -9.73 16.51 -0.99
CA PRO A 279 -8.68 16.13 -1.90
C PRO A 279 -8.26 17.31 -2.75
N HIS A 280 -6.95 17.53 -2.84
CA HIS A 280 -6.38 18.58 -3.66
C HIS A 280 -5.05 18.14 -4.27
N GLU A 281 -4.68 18.77 -5.38
CA GLU A 281 -3.46 18.51 -6.14
C GLU A 281 -2.86 19.85 -6.54
N ILE A 282 -1.56 20.01 -6.34
CA ILE A 282 -0.83 21.21 -6.75
C ILE A 282 -0.41 20.99 -8.20
N ASP A 283 -0.96 21.82 -9.09
CA ASP A 283 -0.56 21.89 -10.50
C ASP A 283 0.71 22.75 -10.61
N THR A 284 0.63 24.00 -10.12
CA THR A 284 1.78 24.91 -10.16
C THR A 284 2.08 25.43 -8.76
N TRP A 285 3.33 25.34 -8.33
CA TRP A 285 3.82 26.02 -7.13
C TRP A 285 4.80 27.15 -7.50
N ASP A 286 4.30 28.38 -7.63
CA ASP A 286 5.08 29.55 -8.00
C ASP A 286 4.97 30.63 -6.91
N THR A 287 5.97 30.65 -6.02
CA THR A 287 6.02 31.60 -4.89
C THR A 287 6.32 33.03 -5.33
N SER A 288 6.76 33.25 -6.57
CA SER A 288 7.00 34.57 -7.16
C SER A 288 5.81 35.10 -7.97
N GLY A 289 4.85 34.24 -8.28
CA GLY A 289 3.66 34.55 -9.05
C GLY A 289 2.40 33.95 -8.42
N THR A 290 1.69 33.12 -9.20
CA THR A 290 0.43 32.51 -8.79
C THR A 290 0.56 31.00 -8.79
N SER A 291 0.37 30.38 -7.62
CA SER A 291 0.24 28.94 -7.50
C SER A 291 -1.18 28.50 -7.87
N LEU A 292 -1.28 27.30 -8.42
CA LEU A 292 -2.49 26.71 -8.98
C LEU A 292 -2.74 25.37 -8.32
N VAL A 293 -3.91 25.24 -7.69
CA VAL A 293 -4.26 24.06 -6.91
C VAL A 293 -5.66 23.61 -7.31
N TRP A 294 -5.79 22.36 -7.73
CA TRP A 294 -7.08 21.74 -7.99
C TRP A 294 -7.63 21.17 -6.69
N VAL A 295 -8.87 21.49 -6.34
CA VAL A 295 -9.52 21.04 -5.10
C VAL A 295 -10.85 20.38 -5.47
N ARG A 296 -11.04 19.12 -5.09
CA ARG A 296 -12.31 18.42 -5.33
C ARG A 296 -13.34 18.83 -4.29
N VAL A 297 -14.33 19.62 -4.72
CA VAL A 297 -15.40 20.14 -3.88
C VAL A 297 -16.60 19.19 -3.93
N PRO A 298 -17.09 18.64 -2.80
CA PRO A 298 -18.20 17.70 -2.78
C PRO A 298 -19.50 18.26 -3.39
N GLU A 299 -19.78 19.54 -3.13
CA GLU A 299 -20.89 20.27 -3.74
C GLU A 299 -20.49 21.73 -3.97
N LEU A 300 -20.54 22.19 -5.22
CA LEU A 300 -20.28 23.57 -5.62
C LEU A 300 -21.58 24.28 -5.98
N THR A 301 -21.85 25.35 -5.25
CA THR A 301 -22.97 26.29 -5.41
C THR A 301 -22.46 27.73 -5.38
N LYS A 302 -23.33 28.71 -5.64
CA LYS A 302 -22.99 30.14 -5.59
C LYS A 302 -22.54 30.63 -4.20
N THR A 303 -22.86 29.88 -3.16
CA THR A 303 -22.57 30.24 -1.76
C THR A 303 -21.58 29.29 -1.10
N THR A 304 -20.98 28.38 -1.88
CA THR A 304 -19.94 27.48 -1.34
C THR A 304 -18.77 28.31 -0.83
N ALA A 305 -18.26 27.94 0.33
CA ALA A 305 -17.04 28.51 0.88
C ALA A 305 -16.13 27.35 1.28
N LEU A 306 -14.86 27.45 0.91
CA LEU A 306 -13.80 26.53 1.32
C LEU A 306 -12.88 27.26 2.29
N ARG A 307 -12.25 26.52 3.18
CA ARG A 307 -11.19 27.08 4.03
C ARG A 307 -9.85 26.53 3.60
N LEU A 308 -8.94 27.43 3.24
CA LEU A 308 -7.52 27.11 3.11
C LEU A 308 -6.84 27.28 4.47
N TYR A 309 -6.23 26.20 4.96
CA TYR A 309 -5.32 26.21 6.10
C TYR A 309 -3.88 26.05 5.60
N ILE A 310 -2.96 26.78 6.24
CA ILE A 310 -1.51 26.81 5.97
C ILE A 310 -0.74 26.91 7.29
N SER A 311 0.59 26.90 7.24
CA SER A 311 1.49 27.06 8.40
C SER A 311 1.61 25.83 9.28
N ALA A 312 1.74 24.66 8.65
CA ALA A 312 2.09 23.42 9.32
C ALA A 312 3.49 22.95 8.88
N PRO A 313 4.56 23.36 9.57
CA PRO A 313 5.94 23.11 9.13
C PRO A 313 6.33 21.63 9.11
N ASP A 314 5.63 20.77 9.86
CA ASP A 314 5.87 19.33 9.94
C ASP A 314 4.78 18.52 9.19
N ALA A 315 3.97 19.18 8.37
CA ALA A 315 2.98 18.49 7.54
C ALA A 315 3.65 17.57 6.52
N ILE A 316 3.06 16.39 6.34
CA ILE A 316 3.46 15.39 5.34
C ILE A 316 2.33 15.32 4.31
N PRO A 317 2.55 15.68 3.04
CA PRO A 317 1.46 15.84 2.07
C PRO A 317 0.61 14.56 1.95
N PRO A 318 -0.73 14.65 1.85
CA PRO A 318 -1.58 13.46 1.78
C PRO A 318 -1.37 12.73 0.47
N ALA A 319 -1.55 11.42 0.46
CA ALA A 319 -1.42 10.62 -0.77
C ALA A 319 -2.30 11.14 -1.93
N PHE A 320 -3.44 11.79 -1.61
CA PHE A 320 -4.32 12.35 -2.64
C PHE A 320 -3.71 13.47 -3.49
N THR A 321 -2.61 14.08 -3.05
CA THR A 321 -1.93 15.14 -3.83
C THR A 321 -1.24 14.60 -5.08
N THR A 322 -1.09 13.28 -5.17
CA THR A 322 -0.41 12.62 -6.30
C THR A 322 -1.11 11.35 -6.78
N ASN A 323 -2.08 10.80 -6.04
CA ASN A 323 -2.75 9.53 -6.37
C ASN A 323 -3.97 9.67 -7.31
N GLY A 324 -4.35 10.90 -7.65
CA GLY A 324 -5.48 11.19 -8.54
C GLY A 324 -6.86 11.21 -7.91
N ALA A 325 -6.95 11.21 -6.58
CA ALA A 325 -8.22 11.33 -5.87
C ALA A 325 -8.96 12.65 -6.15
N VAL A 326 -8.29 13.71 -6.61
CA VAL A 326 -8.97 14.94 -7.10
C VAL A 326 -9.90 14.64 -8.28
N TRP A 327 -9.54 13.66 -9.11
CA TRP A 327 -10.21 13.37 -10.38
C TRP A 327 -11.06 12.09 -10.34
N ALA A 328 -11.33 11.53 -9.16
CA ALA A 328 -11.97 10.21 -9.08
C ALA A 328 -13.44 10.16 -9.54
N ASP A 329 -14.10 11.32 -9.79
CA ASP A 329 -15.50 11.38 -10.23
C ASP A 329 -15.62 11.37 -11.76
N GLY A 330 -15.39 10.20 -12.35
CA GLY A 330 -15.68 9.95 -13.78
C GLY A 330 -14.67 10.53 -14.79
N TYR A 331 -13.57 11.14 -14.34
CA TYR A 331 -12.49 11.59 -15.24
C TYR A 331 -11.68 10.39 -15.72
N ARG A 332 -11.62 10.19 -17.03
CA ARG A 332 -10.86 9.09 -17.62
C ARG A 332 -9.35 9.35 -17.62
N ALA A 333 -8.96 10.57 -17.94
CA ALA A 333 -7.57 11.03 -17.93
C ALA A 333 -7.56 12.56 -17.79
N VAL A 334 -6.53 13.09 -17.12
CA VAL A 334 -6.29 14.52 -16.94
C VAL A 334 -4.80 14.77 -17.11
N TRP A 335 -4.44 15.59 -18.08
CA TRP A 335 -3.05 15.95 -18.38
C TRP A 335 -2.87 17.45 -18.16
N HIS A 336 -2.12 17.83 -17.13
CA HIS A 336 -1.71 19.23 -16.88
C HIS A 336 -0.63 19.68 -17.87
N MET A 337 0.15 18.72 -18.38
CA MET A 337 1.20 18.92 -19.37
C MET A 337 2.32 19.86 -18.91
N ASP A 338 2.71 19.74 -17.65
CA ASP A 338 3.68 20.55 -16.91
C ASP A 338 4.87 19.72 -16.37
N ASP A 339 5.10 18.54 -16.97
CA ASP A 339 6.08 17.54 -16.54
C ASP A 339 7.56 17.98 -16.71
N GLY A 340 7.79 19.20 -17.20
CA GLY A 340 9.09 19.79 -17.36
C GLY A 340 9.67 19.65 -18.76
N THR A 341 10.58 20.57 -19.09
CA THR A 341 11.23 20.67 -20.41
C THR A 341 12.12 19.48 -20.76
N GLY A 342 12.58 18.72 -19.77
CA GLY A 342 13.42 17.53 -19.94
C GLY A 342 12.67 16.21 -20.02
N ASP A 343 11.36 16.18 -19.68
CA ASP A 343 10.57 14.95 -19.71
C ASP A 343 9.98 14.73 -21.10
N THR A 344 10.12 13.49 -21.59
CA THR A 344 9.50 13.02 -22.83
C THR A 344 8.09 12.49 -22.62
N ASN A 345 7.60 12.44 -21.39
CA ASN A 345 6.27 11.98 -21.05
C ASN A 345 5.36 13.14 -20.68
N ILE A 346 4.06 12.83 -20.65
CA ILE A 346 3.01 13.65 -20.08
C ILE A 346 2.29 12.77 -19.07
N LEU A 347 2.26 13.17 -17.80
CA LEU A 347 1.64 12.36 -16.75
C LEU A 347 0.12 12.56 -16.71
N ASP A 348 -0.59 11.47 -16.43
CA ASP A 348 -2.02 11.48 -16.14
C ASP A 348 -2.23 11.59 -14.63
N SER A 349 -2.86 12.68 -14.22
CA SER A 349 -3.18 12.98 -12.82
C SER A 349 -4.29 12.10 -12.27
N THR A 350 -5.06 11.38 -13.09
CA THR A 350 -6.05 10.44 -12.56
C THR A 350 -5.39 9.18 -11.99
N ALA A 351 -6.14 8.43 -11.19
CA ALA A 351 -5.72 7.11 -10.73
C ALA A 351 -5.54 6.08 -11.86
N ASN A 352 -6.01 6.38 -13.09
CA ASN A 352 -5.92 5.47 -14.24
C ASN A 352 -4.53 5.44 -14.90
N ARG A 353 -3.72 6.50 -14.72
CA ARG A 353 -2.33 6.59 -15.19
C ARG A 353 -2.15 6.41 -16.71
N PHE A 354 -3.08 6.94 -17.52
CA PHE A 354 -2.95 6.99 -18.97
C PHE A 354 -2.04 8.14 -19.43
N GLY A 355 -0.77 8.10 -19.03
CA GLY A 355 0.23 9.06 -19.50
C GLY A 355 0.44 9.00 -21.03
N GLY A 356 1.06 10.04 -21.55
CA GLY A 356 1.43 10.19 -22.96
C GLY A 356 2.93 10.26 -23.18
N VAL A 357 3.35 10.08 -24.43
CA VAL A 357 4.75 10.21 -24.86
C VAL A 357 4.88 11.29 -25.93
N LYS A 358 5.67 12.33 -25.66
CA LYS A 358 6.06 13.38 -26.60
C LYS A 358 6.87 12.76 -27.74
N THR A 359 6.44 12.95 -28.99
CA THR A 359 7.13 12.39 -30.16
C THR A 359 8.07 13.43 -30.78
N GLY A 360 9.37 13.11 -30.71
CA GLY A 360 10.48 14.06 -30.83
C GLY A 360 10.92 14.47 -29.43
N ALA A 361 12.15 14.15 -29.01
CA ALA A 361 12.59 14.40 -27.63
C ALA A 361 12.44 15.89 -27.25
N GLY A 362 11.72 16.20 -26.17
CA GLY A 362 11.41 17.57 -25.75
C GLY A 362 10.44 18.33 -26.68
N SER A 363 9.66 17.60 -27.50
CA SER A 363 8.72 18.14 -28.49
C SER A 363 7.36 17.41 -28.43
N PRO A 364 6.24 18.10 -28.13
CA PRO A 364 6.08 19.55 -28.03
C PRO A 364 6.86 20.20 -26.87
N ALA A 365 7.19 21.48 -27.07
CA ALA A 365 7.94 22.26 -26.08
C ALA A 365 6.99 22.82 -25.03
N GLU A 366 7.39 22.81 -23.77
CA GLU A 366 6.59 23.37 -22.70
C GLU A 366 6.53 24.91 -22.78
N THR A 367 5.35 25.48 -22.53
CA THR A 367 5.11 26.93 -22.54
C THR A 367 4.03 27.31 -21.53
N ASP A 368 3.90 28.59 -21.19
CA ASP A 368 2.86 29.07 -20.27
C ASP A 368 1.46 28.93 -20.90
N ALA A 369 0.51 28.41 -20.13
CA ALA A 369 -0.86 28.15 -20.55
C ALA A 369 -1.88 28.85 -19.65
N VAL A 370 -3.18 28.55 -19.84
CA VAL A 370 -4.28 29.13 -19.04
C VAL A 370 -4.25 28.65 -17.59
N VAL A 371 -3.78 27.42 -17.39
CA VAL A 371 -3.47 26.82 -16.09
C VAL A 371 -2.06 26.27 -16.23
N GLY A 372 -1.13 26.81 -15.44
CA GLY A 372 0.25 26.35 -15.37
C GLY A 372 0.95 26.37 -16.72
N LYS A 373 1.45 25.21 -17.11
CA LYS A 373 2.11 24.98 -18.38
C LYS A 373 1.19 24.29 -19.38
N GLY A 374 1.67 24.22 -20.62
CA GLY A 374 1.05 23.50 -21.71
C GLY A 374 2.08 23.24 -22.80
N GLN A 375 1.61 22.68 -23.91
CA GLN A 375 2.50 22.14 -24.93
C GLN A 375 2.36 22.90 -26.24
N LEU A 376 3.47 23.46 -26.71
CA LEU A 376 3.57 24.14 -27.99
C LEU A 376 3.84 23.13 -29.09
N PHE A 377 2.82 22.91 -29.92
CA PHE A 377 2.91 21.98 -31.04
C PHE A 377 3.48 22.64 -32.29
N ALA A 378 4.60 22.11 -32.79
CA ALA A 378 5.31 22.62 -33.96
C ALA A 378 5.73 21.47 -34.90
N SER A 379 4.74 20.80 -35.51
CA SER A 379 4.93 19.54 -36.29
C SER A 379 5.34 18.34 -35.43
N ASN A 380 4.93 18.32 -34.17
CA ASN A 380 5.11 17.24 -33.19
C ASN A 380 3.75 16.93 -32.55
N TYR A 381 3.68 15.87 -31.76
CA TYR A 381 2.45 15.41 -31.12
C TYR A 381 2.75 14.63 -29.83
N ILE A 382 1.72 14.43 -29.00
CA ILE A 382 1.76 13.53 -27.85
C ILE A 382 1.06 12.24 -28.23
N ASN A 383 1.75 11.11 -28.10
CA ASN A 383 1.21 9.79 -28.29
C ASN A 383 0.49 9.32 -27.02
N LEU A 384 -0.80 9.06 -27.14
CA LEU A 384 -1.72 8.55 -26.13
C LEU A 384 -2.24 7.14 -26.46
N THR A 385 -1.55 6.34 -27.27
CA THR A 385 -2.00 4.98 -27.63
C THR A 385 -2.23 4.05 -26.41
N GLY A 386 -1.70 4.40 -25.24
CA GLY A 386 -1.99 3.73 -23.98
C GLY A 386 -3.39 3.99 -23.41
N LEU A 387 -4.06 5.07 -23.82
CA LEU A 387 -5.41 5.43 -23.38
C LEU A 387 -6.42 4.38 -23.90
N LYS A 388 -6.98 3.62 -22.97
CA LYS A 388 -8.05 2.67 -23.27
C LYS A 388 -9.36 3.30 -22.82
N ASP A 389 -10.29 3.55 -23.72
CA ASP A 389 -11.67 3.90 -23.34
C ASP A 389 -12.63 3.09 -24.22
N THR A 390 -13.54 2.36 -23.59
CA THR A 390 -14.55 1.54 -24.27
C THR A 390 -15.93 2.18 -24.23
N SER A 391 -16.04 3.38 -23.66
CA SER A 391 -17.29 4.14 -23.68
C SER A 391 -17.66 4.51 -25.11
N THR A 392 -18.96 4.69 -25.35
CA THR A 392 -19.49 5.23 -26.62
C THR A 392 -19.86 6.70 -26.49
N THR A 393 -19.80 7.25 -25.27
CA THR A 393 -20.10 8.65 -24.95
C THR A 393 -18.93 9.25 -24.20
N HIS A 394 -18.41 10.37 -24.70
CA HIS A 394 -17.24 11.05 -24.12
C HIS A 394 -17.51 12.54 -24.04
N THR A 395 -16.90 13.18 -23.04
CA THR A 395 -16.77 14.64 -22.97
C THR A 395 -15.28 14.97 -22.94
N VAL A 396 -14.86 15.89 -23.80
CA VAL A 396 -13.48 16.39 -23.79
C VAL A 396 -13.51 17.89 -23.55
N THR A 397 -12.70 18.35 -22.60
CA THR A 397 -12.53 19.77 -22.28
C THR A 397 -11.05 20.12 -22.32
N MET A 398 -10.68 21.23 -22.95
CA MET A 398 -9.29 21.67 -23.07
C MET A 398 -9.19 23.19 -23.27
N TRP A 399 -8.02 23.74 -22.95
CA TRP A 399 -7.63 25.10 -23.30
C TRP A 399 -6.68 25.07 -24.49
N VAL A 400 -6.97 25.85 -25.54
CA VAL A 400 -6.13 25.93 -26.74
C VAL A 400 -5.90 27.38 -27.12
N LYS A 401 -4.65 27.70 -27.46
CA LYS A 401 -4.26 28.99 -28.03
C LYS A 401 -3.65 28.76 -29.41
N GLY A 402 -4.34 29.22 -30.45
CA GLY A 402 -3.82 29.22 -31.83
C GLY A 402 -2.95 30.44 -32.11
N SER A 403 -1.98 30.28 -33.00
CA SER A 403 -1.26 31.38 -33.68
C SER A 403 -1.71 31.47 -35.14
N THR A 404 -1.08 32.34 -35.95
CA THR A 404 -1.29 32.34 -37.41
C THR A 404 -0.97 30.96 -37.98
N TRP A 405 -2.01 30.28 -38.48
CA TRP A 405 -1.94 28.93 -39.03
C TRP A 405 -1.13 28.91 -40.32
N GLU A 406 0.03 28.24 -40.32
CA GLU A 406 0.74 27.90 -41.55
C GLU A 406 0.30 26.49 -42.01
N GLY A 407 -0.44 26.41 -43.12
CA GLY A 407 -0.88 25.15 -43.76
C GLY A 407 -2.27 24.62 -43.39
N THR A 408 -2.62 23.43 -43.88
CA THR A 408 -3.88 22.67 -43.63
C THR A 408 -3.83 21.93 -42.30
N ARG A 409 -3.68 22.66 -41.19
CA ARG A 409 -3.62 22.09 -39.83
C ARG A 409 -4.81 22.57 -39.00
N TYR A 410 -5.63 21.64 -38.52
CA TYR A 410 -6.88 21.95 -37.82
C TYR A 410 -6.97 21.24 -36.47
N LEU A 411 -7.52 21.95 -35.47
CA LEU A 411 -7.93 21.36 -34.19
C LEU A 411 -9.24 20.54 -34.35
N PHE A 412 -10.08 20.98 -35.29
CA PHE A 412 -11.31 20.34 -35.73
C PHE A 412 -11.32 20.36 -37.26
N ASP A 413 -11.29 19.19 -37.89
CA ASP A 413 -11.58 19.04 -39.31
C ASP A 413 -13.05 18.63 -39.45
N VAL A 414 -13.87 19.62 -39.83
CA VAL A 414 -15.32 19.49 -39.97
C VAL A 414 -15.69 18.64 -41.19
N GLU A 415 -14.82 18.56 -42.20
CA GLU A 415 -15.08 17.84 -43.45
C GLU A 415 -14.82 16.33 -43.28
N SER A 416 -13.77 15.96 -42.54
CA SER A 416 -13.49 14.56 -42.21
C SER A 416 -14.08 14.09 -40.87
N GLY A 417 -14.69 15.00 -40.10
CA GLY A 417 -15.21 14.71 -38.75
C GLY A 417 -14.11 14.40 -37.72
N ARG A 418 -12.86 14.79 -38.00
CA ARG A 418 -11.69 14.50 -37.15
C ARG A 418 -11.50 15.61 -36.12
N PHE A 419 -11.32 15.20 -34.86
CA PHE A 419 -10.89 16.07 -33.77
C PHE A 419 -9.40 15.85 -33.52
N ALA A 420 -8.69 16.78 -32.86
CA ALA A 420 -7.30 16.68 -32.36
C ALA A 420 -6.98 15.39 -31.56
N PHE A 421 -7.98 14.54 -31.33
CA PHE A 421 -7.96 13.19 -30.80
C PHE A 421 -8.64 12.26 -31.83
N ALA A 422 -7.89 11.41 -32.53
CA ALA A 422 -8.45 10.40 -33.43
C ALA A 422 -8.41 8.99 -32.79
N TRP A 423 -9.50 8.23 -32.94
CA TRP A 423 -9.64 6.82 -32.51
C TRP A 423 -9.77 5.87 -33.72
N SER A 424 -9.16 6.21 -34.87
CA SER A 424 -9.32 5.50 -36.15
C SER A 424 -8.12 4.63 -36.53
N SER A 425 -8.38 3.54 -37.27
CA SER A 425 -7.38 2.54 -37.70
C SER A 425 -6.42 3.01 -38.80
N ASP A 426 -6.39 4.30 -39.12
CA ASP A 426 -5.70 4.90 -40.27
C ASP A 426 -4.31 5.49 -39.93
N GLY A 427 -3.68 5.03 -38.84
CA GLY A 427 -2.30 5.39 -38.47
C GLY A 427 -2.16 6.64 -37.59
N TYR A 428 -3.28 7.31 -37.27
CA TYR A 428 -3.34 8.49 -36.40
C TYR A 428 -4.10 8.25 -35.07
N ALA A 429 -4.50 7.00 -34.80
CA ALA A 429 -5.13 6.60 -33.55
C ALA A 429 -4.27 6.95 -32.32
N GLY A 430 -4.90 7.52 -31.29
CA GLY A 430 -4.30 7.74 -29.98
C GLY A 430 -3.24 8.84 -29.99
N GLN A 431 -3.51 9.99 -30.61
CA GLN A 431 -2.60 11.14 -30.62
C GLN A 431 -3.33 12.40 -30.14
N ILE A 432 -2.63 13.30 -29.44
CA ILE A 432 -3.00 14.73 -29.29
C ILE A 432 -2.05 15.55 -30.15
N GLY A 433 -2.59 16.26 -31.14
CA GLY A 433 -1.81 17.15 -31.98
C GLY A 433 -2.63 17.78 -33.11
N PHE A 434 -1.96 18.55 -33.95
CA PHE A 434 -2.56 19.09 -35.17
C PHE A 434 -2.34 18.12 -36.35
N TYR A 435 -3.42 17.74 -37.02
CA TYR A 435 -3.36 16.82 -38.17
C TYR A 435 -3.10 17.57 -39.49
N GLN A 436 -2.47 16.87 -40.44
CA GLN A 436 -2.41 17.27 -41.86
C GLN A 436 -3.38 16.39 -42.64
N THR A 437 -4.11 16.98 -43.59
CA THR A 437 -4.85 16.25 -44.63
C THR A 437 -3.91 15.68 -45.69
#